data_AF-A0A518HEN9-F1
#
_entry.id   AF-A0A518HEN9-F1
#
_cell.length_a   1.000
_cell.length_b   1.000
_cell.length_c   1.000
_cell.angle_alpha   90.00
_cell.angle_beta   90.00
_cell.angle_gamma   90.00
#
_symmetry.space_group_name_H-M   'P 1'
#
loop_
_entity.id
_entity.type
_entity.pdbx_description
1 polymer ?
#
loop_
_entity_poly.entity_id
_entity_poly.type
_entity_poly.pdbx_seq_one_letter_code
_entity_poly.pdbx_strand_id
1 'polypeptide(L)'
;MSHADRSETVTASEIANFVFCPESWRLRDGLKLPPGNRPALAAGTRHHEAKATAERVAGGSISLGRVLIVLAVILAAMLWLLTR
;
A
#
# COMPACT_ATOMS: atom_id res chain seq x y z
N MET A 1 37.77 6.66 -6.79
CA MET A 1 36.34 6.29 -6.80
C MET A 1 35.87 6.24 -5.37
N SER A 2 34.97 7.14 -4.99
CA SER A 2 34.47 7.28 -3.62
C SER A 2 33.55 6.09 -3.27
N HIS A 3 33.96 5.31 -2.28
CA HIS A 3 33.13 4.35 -1.56
C HIS A 3 32.21 5.15 -0.62
N ALA A 4 31.10 5.66 -1.16
CA ALA A 4 30.09 6.33 -0.34
C ALA A 4 28.68 6.01 -0.84
N ASP A 5 27.93 5.36 0.05
CA ASP A 5 26.53 5.65 0.33
C ASP A 5 25.47 5.06 -0.61
N ARG A 6 24.96 3.90 -0.22
CA ARG A 6 23.56 3.71 0.22
C ARG A 6 23.47 2.32 0.83
N SER A 7 22.70 2.12 1.90
CA SER A 7 22.14 0.79 2.15
C SER A 7 21.45 0.37 0.86
N GLU A 8 21.99 -0.58 0.10
CA GLU A 8 21.36 -1.08 -1.13
C GLU A 8 20.07 -1.80 -0.72
N THR A 9 18.99 -1.05 -0.67
CA THR A 9 17.67 -1.57 -0.35
C THR A 9 17.14 -2.27 -1.59
N VAL A 10 17.21 -3.60 -1.58
CA VAL A 10 16.50 -4.42 -2.55
C VAL A 10 15.01 -4.40 -2.28
N THR A 11 14.20 -4.29 -3.32
CA THR A 11 12.75 -4.30 -3.17
C THR A 11 12.23 -5.74 -2.99
N ALA A 12 11.05 -5.89 -2.38
CA ALA A 12 10.42 -7.21 -2.26
C ALA A 12 10.15 -7.85 -3.65
N SER A 13 9.80 -7.04 -4.65
CA SER A 13 9.58 -7.50 -6.03
C SER A 13 10.88 -7.85 -6.77
N GLU A 14 12.00 -7.28 -6.36
CA GLU A 14 13.33 -7.65 -6.85
C GLU A 14 13.77 -9.00 -6.26
N ILE A 15 13.64 -9.18 -4.94
CA ILE A 15 13.89 -10.47 -4.27
C ILE A 15 13.02 -11.57 -4.90
N ALA A 16 11.72 -11.30 -5.05
CA ALA A 16 10.79 -12.26 -5.66
C ALA A 16 11.20 -12.62 -7.10
N ASN A 17 11.69 -11.66 -7.88
CA ASN A 17 12.15 -11.91 -9.25
C ASN A 17 13.41 -12.79 -9.26
N PHE A 18 14.37 -12.52 -8.38
CA PHE A 18 15.58 -13.33 -8.25
C PHE A 18 15.25 -14.77 -7.82
N VAL A 19 14.40 -14.94 -6.80
CA VAL A 19 14.00 -16.26 -6.29
C VAL A 19 13.23 -17.06 -7.34
N PHE A 20 12.36 -16.40 -8.11
CA PHE A 20 11.58 -17.06 -9.15
C PHE A 20 12.41 -17.40 -10.40
N CYS A 21 13.23 -16.47 -10.88
CA CYS A 21 14.09 -16.68 -12.05
C CYS A 21 15.30 -15.71 -12.02
N PRO A 22 16.50 -16.17 -11.61
CA PRO A 22 17.70 -15.33 -11.54
C PRO A 22 18.08 -14.68 -12.87
N GLU A 23 17.83 -15.35 -13.99
CA GLU A 23 18.10 -14.80 -15.32
C GLU A 23 17.14 -13.63 -15.65
N SER A 24 15.87 -13.73 -15.24
CA SER A 24 14.94 -12.61 -15.37
C SER A 24 15.37 -11.41 -14.53
N TRP A 25 15.86 -11.66 -13.30
CA TRP A 25 16.46 -10.61 -12.47
C TRP A 25 17.71 -10.00 -13.12
N ARG A 26 18.61 -10.82 -13.68
CA ARG A 26 19.81 -10.32 -14.37
C ARG A 26 19.44 -9.40 -15.53
N LEU A 27 18.44 -9.77 -16.32
CA LEU A 27 17.99 -8.96 -17.46
C LEU A 27 17.28 -7.68 -17.01
N ARG A 28 16.34 -7.77 -16.07
CA ARG A 28 15.49 -6.65 -15.65
C ARG A 28 16.16 -5.73 -14.63
N ASP A 29 16.73 -6.28 -13.57
CA ASP A 29 17.25 -5.56 -12.43
C ASP A 29 18.76 -5.31 -12.56
N GLY A 30 19.53 -6.28 -13.09
CA GLY A 30 20.96 -6.12 -13.36
C GLY A 30 21.27 -5.27 -14.59
N LEU A 31 20.72 -5.66 -15.76
CA LEU A 31 20.96 -5.01 -17.05
C LEU A 31 19.94 -3.91 -17.39
N LYS A 32 18.93 -3.69 -16.54
CA LYS A 32 17.90 -2.66 -16.71
C LYS A 32 17.15 -2.74 -18.05
N LEU A 33 17.00 -3.95 -18.59
CA LEU A 33 16.24 -4.15 -19.82
C LEU A 33 14.74 -4.01 -19.55
N PRO A 34 14.01 -3.33 -20.44
CA PRO A 34 12.59 -3.15 -20.24
C PRO A 34 11.82 -4.46 -20.45
N PRO A 35 10.73 -4.67 -19.68
CA PRO A 35 9.90 -5.84 -19.84
C PRO A 35 9.11 -5.78 -21.16
N GLY A 36 8.90 -6.92 -21.82
CA GLY A 36 8.12 -6.99 -23.06
C GLY A 36 6.62 -6.78 -22.88
N ASN A 37 6.10 -6.93 -21.65
CA ASN A 37 4.67 -6.87 -21.33
C ASN A 37 4.22 -5.50 -20.76
N ARG A 38 4.83 -4.39 -21.19
CA ARG A 38 4.50 -3.02 -20.72
C ARG A 38 2.99 -2.70 -20.72
N PRO A 39 2.19 -3.10 -21.73
CA PRO A 39 0.74 -2.84 -21.70
C PRO A 39 0.03 -3.50 -20.51
N ALA A 40 0.42 -4.73 -20.17
CA ALA A 40 -0.14 -5.46 -19.03
C ALA A 40 0.28 -4.82 -17.70
N LEU A 41 1.54 -4.39 -17.57
CA LEU A 41 2.02 -3.65 -16.40
C LEU A 41 1.24 -2.35 -16.20
N ALA A 42 1.05 -1.56 -17.27
CA ALA A 42 0.29 -0.32 -17.21
C ALA A 42 -1.18 -0.55 -16.83
N ALA A 43 -1.80 -1.63 -17.34
CA ALA A 43 -3.15 -2.01 -16.95
C ALA A 43 -3.22 -2.39 -15.46
N GLY A 44 -2.25 -3.16 -14.96
CA GLY A 44 -2.12 -3.51 -13.56
C GLY A 44 -1.98 -2.28 -12.65
N THR A 45 -1.14 -1.32 -13.02
CA THR A 45 -0.97 -0.06 -12.26
C THR A 45 -2.28 0.70 -12.11
N ARG A 46 -3.03 0.90 -13.22
CA ARG A 46 -4.33 1.59 -13.17
C ARG A 46 -5.33 0.87 -12.27
N HIS A 47 -5.34 -0.46 -12.31
CA HIS A 47 -6.22 -1.25 -11.45
C HIS A 47 -5.88 -1.09 -9.96
N HIS A 48 -4.59 -1.05 -9.61
CA HIS A 48 -4.16 -0.79 -8.25
C HIS A 48 -4.50 0.62 -7.78
N GLU A 49 -4.37 1.63 -8.64
CA GLU A 49 -4.77 3.01 -8.31
C GLU A 49 -6.27 3.13 -8.04
N ALA A 50 -7.10 2.45 -8.84
CA ALA A 50 -8.54 2.38 -8.62
C ALA A 50 -8.87 1.73 -7.27
N LYS A 51 -8.24 0.60 -6.94
CA LYS A 51 -8.40 -0.07 -5.64
C LYS A 51 -7.95 0.79 -4.46
N ALA A 52 -6.80 1.45 -4.59
CA ALA A 52 -6.28 2.33 -3.54
C ALA A 52 -7.26 3.46 -3.20
N THR A 53 -7.99 3.97 -4.21
CA THR A 53 -9.03 4.96 -3.98
C THR A 53 -10.19 4.38 -3.16
N ALA A 54 -10.67 3.19 -3.52
CA ALA A 54 -11.72 2.50 -2.77
C ALA A 54 -11.29 2.19 -1.33
N GLU A 55 -10.05 1.74 -1.12
CA GLU A 55 -9.48 1.45 0.20
C GLU A 55 -9.41 2.70 1.08
N ARG A 56 -9.02 3.86 0.52
CA ARG A 56 -9.00 5.12 1.27
C ARG A 56 -10.40 5.57 1.68
N VAL A 57 -11.37 5.48 0.79
CA VAL A 57 -12.78 5.83 1.10
C VAL A 57 -13.31 4.91 2.19
N ALA A 58 -13.13 3.59 2.06
CA ALA A 58 -13.55 2.64 3.07
C ALA A 58 -12.87 2.89 4.43
N GLY A 59 -11.56 3.12 4.44
CA GLY A 59 -10.80 3.46 5.65
C GLY A 59 -11.29 4.76 6.31
N GLY A 60 -11.64 5.77 5.51
CA GLY A 60 -12.25 7.00 5.98
C GLY A 60 -13.62 6.78 6.62
N SER A 61 -14.50 6.03 5.95
CA SER A 61 -15.83 5.70 6.46
C SER A 61 -15.76 4.91 7.77
N ILE A 62 -14.84 3.95 7.89
CA ILE A 62 -14.62 3.19 9.13
C ILE A 62 -14.15 4.11 10.26
N SER A 63 -13.20 5.00 9.97
CA SER A 63 -12.70 5.96 10.96
C SER A 63 -13.80 6.91 11.45
N LEU A 64 -14.63 7.42 10.53
CA LEU A 64 -15.78 8.26 10.87
C LEU A 64 -16.80 7.49 11.72
N GLY A 65 -17.14 6.27 11.34
CA GLY A 65 -18.05 5.41 12.11
C GLY A 65 -17.56 5.18 13.54
N ARG A 66 -16.26 4.94 13.72
CA ARG A 66 -15.64 4.82 15.06
C ARG A 66 -15.79 6.09 15.89
N VAL A 67 -15.58 7.26 15.30
CA VAL A 67 -15.76 8.55 16.00
C VAL A 67 -17.22 8.74 16.41
N LEU A 68 -18.17 8.46 15.51
CA LEU A 68 -19.59 8.57 15.82
C LEU A 68 -20.03 7.64 16.96
N ILE A 69 -19.51 6.41 16.99
CA ILE A 69 -19.78 5.47 18.10
C ILE A 69 -19.26 6.04 19.43
N VAL A 70 -18.04 6.56 19.47
CA VAL A 70 -17.48 7.16 20.69
C VAL A 70 -18.35 8.33 21.17
N LEU A 71 -18.75 9.22 20.25
CA LEU A 71 -19.63 10.34 20.58
C LEU A 71 -20.99 9.88 21.11
N ALA A 72 -21.60 8.87 20.47
CA ALA A 72 -22.87 8.31 20.92
C ALA A 72 -22.77 7.72 22.34
N VAL A 73 -21.69 7.01 22.66
CA VAL A 73 -21.45 6.47 24.00
C VAL A 73 -21.31 7.59 25.03
N ILE A 74 -20.56 8.66 24.72
CA ILE A 74 -20.40 9.82 25.60
C ILE A 74 -21.75 10.49 25.87
N LEU A 75 -22.53 10.75 24.82
CA LEU A 75 -23.85 11.37 24.95
C LEU A 75 -24.82 10.50 25.76
N ALA A 76 -24.82 9.19 25.52
CA ALA A 76 -25.63 8.24 26.30
C ALA A 76 -25.23 8.24 27.78
N ALA A 77 -23.92 8.27 28.09
CA ALA A 77 -23.43 8.35 29.46
C ALA A 77 -23.83 9.67 30.15
N MET A 78 -23.73 10.81 29.44
CA MET A 78 -24.17 12.11 29.95
C MET A 78 -25.67 12.13 30.24
N LEU A 79 -26.50 11.64 29.31
CA LEU A 79 -27.95 11.56 29.49
C LEU A 79 -28.30 10.68 30.70
N TRP A 80 -27.63 9.54 30.84
CA TRP A 80 -27.82 8.65 31.98
C TRP A 80 -27.48 9.32 33.31
N LEU A 81 -26.38 10.08 33.37
CA LEU A 81 -25.99 10.84 34.57
C LEU A 81 -26.99 11.95 34.91
N LEU A 82 -27.60 12.59 33.92
CA LEU A 82 -28.58 13.68 34.12
C LEU A 82 -29.98 13.19 34.52
N THR A 83 -30.29 11.93 34.23
CA THR A 83 -31.62 11.32 34.47
C THR A 83 -31.65 10.40 35.68
N ARG A 84 -30.50 10.22 36.34
CA ARG A 84 -30.31 9.49 37.59
C ARG A 84 -30.35 10.43 38.78
#